data_AF-A0AAU6JNC9-F1
#
_entry.id   AF-A0AAU6JNC9-F1
#
_cell.length_a   1.000
_cell.length_b   1.000
_cell.length_c   1.000
_cell.angle_alpha   90.00
_cell.angle_beta   90.00
_cell.angle_gamma   90.00
#
_symmetry.space_group_name_H-M   'P 1'
#
loop_
_entity.id
_entity.type
_entity.pdbx_description
1 polymer ?
#
loop_
_entity_poly.entity_id
_entity_poly.type
_entity_poly.pdbx_seq_one_letter_code
_entity_poly.pdbx_strand_id
1 'polypeptide(L)'
;MNLRLSTVILPYRRWHEGGRSTWQRAEQLGFHTAFTYDHLSWRTFRDGPWFGAVPTLTAAAAVTDRLRLGTLVTSVKAFSPIAS
;
A
#
# COMPACT_ATOMS: atom_id res chain seq x y z
N MET A 1 23.44 -16.55 1.64
CA MET A 1 22.35 -15.57 1.91
C MET A 1 21.33 -15.69 0.80
N ASN A 2 20.03 -15.76 1.12
CA ASN A 2 18.99 -15.81 0.09
C ASN A 2 18.45 -14.38 -0.16
N LEU A 3 18.44 -13.93 -1.41
CA LEU A 3 17.97 -12.59 -1.78
C LEU A 3 16.43 -12.54 -1.67
N ARG A 4 15.90 -11.45 -1.11
CA ARG A 4 14.45 -11.19 -1.02
C ARG A 4 14.12 -9.86 -1.68
N LEU A 5 13.39 -9.92 -2.79
CA LEU A 5 12.93 -8.74 -3.49
C LEU A 5 11.61 -8.26 -2.88
N SER A 6 11.49 -6.95 -2.65
CA SER A 6 10.28 -6.29 -2.13
C SER A 6 9.90 -5.11 -3.03
N THR A 7 8.65 -4.66 -2.94
CA THR A 7 8.13 -3.58 -3.79
C THR A 7 7.38 -2.52 -2.99
N VAL A 8 7.23 -1.33 -3.57
CA VAL A 8 6.37 -0.26 -3.06
C VAL A 8 5.23 -0.05 -4.06
N ILE A 9 3.99 -0.10 -3.58
CA ILE A 9 2.78 0.18 -4.33
C ILE A 9 2.20 1.48 -3.82
N LEU A 10 2.03 2.45 -4.71
CA LEU A 10 1.49 3.77 -4.36
C LEU A 10 -0.05 3.73 -4.24
N PRO A 11 -0.65 4.37 -3.22
CA PRO A 11 -2.09 4.32 -2.97
C PRO A 11 -2.84 5.40 -3.77
N TYR A 12 -2.54 5.53 -5.07
CA TYR A 12 -3.10 6.56 -5.95
C TYR A 12 -4.23 6.06 -6.86
N ARG A 13 -4.46 4.75 -6.91
CA ARG A 13 -5.52 4.15 -7.74
C ARG A 13 -6.69 3.74 -6.87
N ARG A 14 -7.91 3.95 -7.37
CA ARG A 14 -9.11 3.41 -6.73
C ARG A 14 -9.01 1.88 -6.68
N TRP A 15 -9.57 1.27 -5.64
CA TRP A 15 -9.47 -0.17 -5.42
C TRP A 15 -9.95 -1.01 -6.61
N HIS A 16 -11.09 -0.61 -7.19
CA HIS A 16 -11.70 -1.27 -8.36
C HIS A 16 -11.03 -0.88 -9.69
N GLU A 17 -10.27 0.22 -9.75
CA GLU A 17 -9.56 0.70 -10.94
C GLU A 17 -8.10 0.21 -10.96
N GLY A 18 -7.90 -1.06 -10.61
CA GLY A 18 -6.60 -1.72 -10.65
C GLY A 18 -5.76 -1.63 -9.38
N GLY A 19 -6.24 -0.99 -8.31
CA GLY A 19 -5.62 -1.08 -6.98
C GLY A 19 -5.52 -2.54 -6.52
N ARG A 20 -6.66 -3.25 -6.49
CA ARG A 20 -6.74 -4.67 -6.10
C ARG A 20 -5.80 -5.56 -6.90
N SER A 21 -5.86 -5.45 -8.23
CA SER A 21 -5.07 -6.31 -9.12
C SER A 21 -3.57 -6.06 -8.97
N THR A 22 -3.15 -4.84 -8.62
CA THR A 22 -1.73 -4.52 -8.39
C THR A 22 -1.18 -5.26 -7.16
N TRP A 23 -1.94 -5.30 -6.07
CA TRP A 23 -1.54 -6.03 -4.84
C TRP A 23 -1.52 -7.54 -5.07
N GLN A 24 -2.55 -8.10 -5.70
CA GLN A 24 -2.58 -9.52 -6.06
C GLN A 24 -1.43 -9.88 -7.01
N ARG A 25 -1.11 -9.00 -7.96
CA ARG A 25 -0.01 -9.21 -8.89
C ARG A 25 1.34 -9.20 -8.19
N ALA A 26 1.55 -8.37 -7.17
CA ALA A 26 2.78 -8.38 -6.39
C ALA A 26 3.01 -9.73 -5.69
N GLU A 27 1.96 -10.33 -5.13
CA GLU A 27 2.05 -11.68 -4.58
C GLU A 27 2.36 -12.74 -5.65
N GLN A 28 1.65 -12.70 -6.78
CA GLN A 28 1.86 -13.64 -7.89
C GLN A 28 3.26 -13.55 -8.50
N LEU A 29 3.87 -12.37 -8.46
CA LEU A 29 5.25 -12.15 -8.91
C LEU A 29 6.30 -12.63 -7.88
N GLY A 30 5.87 -13.08 -6.70
CA GLY A 30 6.75 -13.62 -5.68
C GLY A 30 7.50 -12.57 -4.87
N PHE A 31 7.01 -11.32 -4.81
CA PHE A 31 7.59 -10.33 -3.91
C PHE A 31 7.46 -10.80 -2.46
N HIS A 32 8.53 -10.60 -1.70
CA HIS A 32 8.59 -11.00 -0.30
C HIS A 32 7.73 -10.09 0.59
N THR A 33 7.81 -8.79 0.36
CA THR A 33 7.03 -7.77 1.06
C THR A 33 6.56 -6.71 0.05
N ALA A 34 5.33 -6.22 0.22
CA ALA A 34 4.85 -5.03 -0.46
C ALA A 34 4.56 -3.93 0.55
N PHE A 35 4.99 -2.72 0.23
CA PHE A 35 4.82 -1.55 1.08
C PHE A 35 3.93 -0.50 0.42
N THR A 36 3.32 0.37 1.23
CA THR A 36 2.73 1.64 0.77
C THR A 36 3.30 2.82 1.58
N TYR A 37 3.19 4.03 1.06
CA TYR A 37 3.51 5.23 1.83
C TYR A 37 2.34 5.62 2.73
N ASP A 38 2.68 6.10 3.93
CA ASP A 38 1.74 6.66 4.90
C ASP A 38 1.68 8.19 4.87
N HIS A 39 2.30 8.81 3.86
CA HIS A 39 2.19 10.25 3.65
C HIS A 39 0.78 10.64 3.22
N LEU A 40 0.34 11.85 3.55
CA LEU A 40 -0.99 12.35 3.18
C LEU A 40 -1.09 12.81 1.72
N SER A 41 0.04 13.05 1.04
CA SER A 41 0.06 13.43 -0.36
C SER A 41 1.45 13.23 -0.98
N TRP A 42 1.48 13.10 -2.31
CA TRP A 42 2.69 13.11 -3.12
C TRP A 42 2.52 14.16 -4.22
N ARG A 43 3.51 15.04 -4.43
CA ARG A 43 3.34 16.25 -5.27
C ARG A 43 2.86 15.94 -6.70
N THR A 44 3.37 14.86 -7.29
CA THR A 44 2.99 14.36 -8.62
C THR A 44 1.53 13.89 -8.71
N PHE A 45 0.91 13.52 -7.59
CA PHE A 45 -0.46 12.99 -7.53
C PHE A 45 -1.41 13.94 -6.78
N ARG A 46 -1.08 15.23 -6.67
CA ARG A 46 -1.84 16.18 -5.83
C ARG A 46 -3.31 16.32 -6.26
N ASP A 47 -3.58 16.16 -7.55
CA ASP A 47 -4.90 16.36 -8.16
C ASP A 47 -5.67 15.03 -8.29
N GLY A 48 -5.08 13.93 -7.85
CA GLY A 48 -5.66 12.59 -7.86
C GLY A 48 -5.95 12.08 -6.45
N PRO A 49 -6.65 10.93 -6.33
CA PRO A 49 -6.90 10.34 -5.03
C PRO A 49 -5.58 9.87 -4.40
N TRP A 50 -5.49 10.00 -3.09
CA TRP A 50 -4.40 9.45 -2.30
C TRP A 50 -4.98 8.78 -1.06
N PHE A 51 -5.01 7.46 -1.06
CA PHE A 51 -5.66 6.68 -0.02
C PHE A 51 -4.73 6.48 1.19
N GLY A 52 -5.32 6.49 2.40
CA GLY A 52 -4.55 6.26 3.63
C GLY A 52 -3.90 4.88 3.65
N ALA A 53 -2.73 4.77 4.29
CA ALA A 53 -1.98 3.51 4.32
C ALA A 53 -2.74 2.40 5.05
N VAL A 54 -3.34 2.69 6.21
CA VAL A 54 -4.05 1.67 7.00
C VAL A 54 -5.20 1.03 6.20
N PRO A 55 -6.18 1.78 5.65
CA PRO A 55 -7.22 1.18 4.80
C PRO A 55 -6.67 0.44 3.58
N THR A 56 -5.60 0.97 2.96
CA THR A 56 -4.96 0.33 1.80
C THR A 56 -4.37 -1.03 2.17
N LEU A 57 -3.62 -1.10 3.26
CA LEU A 57 -3.01 -2.34 3.74
C LEU A 57 -4.05 -3.32 4.27
N THR A 58 -5.13 -2.85 4.90
CA THR A 58 -6.28 -3.70 5.28
C THR A 58 -6.93 -4.33 4.05
N ALA A 59 -7.17 -3.53 3.00
CA ALA A 59 -7.75 -4.05 1.75
C ALA A 59 -6.79 -5.04 1.05
N ALA A 60 -5.48 -4.76 1.05
CA ALA A 60 -4.46 -5.68 0.53
C ALA A 60 -4.45 -7.01 1.29
N ALA A 61 -4.49 -6.97 2.63
CA ALA A 61 -4.52 -8.17 3.47
C ALA A 61 -5.72 -9.08 3.19
N ALA A 62 -6.85 -8.49 2.78
CA ALA A 62 -8.06 -9.25 2.44
C ALA A 62 -7.99 -9.97 1.08
N VAL A 63 -6.97 -9.70 0.25
CA VAL A 63 -6.87 -10.25 -1.11
C VAL A 63 -5.54 -10.95 -1.41
N THR A 64 -4.65 -11.06 -0.42
CA THR A 64 -3.35 -11.76 -0.52
C THR A 64 -3.17 -12.69 0.67
N ASP A 65 -2.57 -13.85 0.47
CA ASP A 65 -2.48 -14.90 1.50
C ASP A 65 -1.11 -14.96 2.21
N ARG A 66 -0.03 -14.60 1.52
CA ARG A 66 1.36 -14.79 1.95
C ARG A 66 2.20 -13.53 1.84
N LEU A 67 1.80 -12.58 1.01
CA LEU A 67 2.49 -11.31 0.83
C LEU A 67 2.56 -10.55 2.16
N ARG A 68 3.76 -10.24 2.62
CA ARG A 68 3.94 -9.41 3.82
C ARG A 68 3.61 -7.96 3.47
N LEU A 69 2.94 -7.27 4.37
CA LEU A 69 2.42 -5.93 4.16
C LEU A 69 3.04 -4.96 5.16
N GLY A 70 3.31 -3.72 4.74
CA GLY A 70 3.84 -2.71 5.63
C GLY A 70 3.83 -1.29 5.05
N THR A 71 4.27 -0.35 5.86
CA THR A 71 4.50 1.04 5.46
C THR A 71 5.99 1.27 5.21
N LEU A 72 6.31 2.10 4.21
CA LEU A 72 7.69 2.54 3.96
C LEU A 72 7.64 3.97 3.43
N VAL A 73 7.72 5.02 4.24
CA VAL A 73 7.96 5.09 5.70
C VAL A 73 6.64 5.31 6.45
N THR A 74 6.51 4.79 7.66
CA THR A 74 5.41 5.13 8.58
C THR A 74 5.47 6.60 8.95
N SER A 75 4.36 7.32 8.82
CA SER A 75 4.30 8.69 9.33
C SER A 75 4.17 8.65 10.85
N VAL A 76 4.97 9.46 11.56
CA VAL A 76 4.77 9.73 13.00
C VAL A 76 3.77 10.87 13.23
N LYS A 77 3.08 11.33 12.17
CA LYS A 77 2.06 12.36 12.29
C LYS A 77 0.89 11.76 13.06
N ALA A 78 0.48 12.40 14.15
CA ALA A 78 -0.68 11.97 14.91
C ALA A 78 -1.89 11.90 13.98
N PHE A 79 -2.44 10.70 13.78
CA PHE A 79 -3.75 10.55 13.19
C PHE A 79 -4.77 11.08 14.22
N SER A 80 -5.70 11.92 13.75
CA SER A 80 -6.90 12.21 14.54
C SER A 80 -7.56 10.88 14.90
N PRO A 81 -8.05 10.67 16.15
CA PRO A 81 -8.63 9.39 16.59
C PRO A 81 -9.91 8.98 15.84
N ILE A 82 -10.36 9.77 14.87
CA ILE A 82 -11.55 9.53 14.07
C ILE A 82 -11.09 9.39 12.61
N ALA A 83 -10.76 8.16 12.21
CA ALA A 83 -10.72 7.76 10.81
C ALA A 83 -12.14 7.29 10.43
N SER A 84 -12.95 8.23 9.96
CA SER A 84 -14.29 8.04 9.41
C SER A 84 -14.25 7.79 7.91
#